data_AF-A0A920GSV9-F1
#
_entry.id   AF-A0A920GSV9-F1
#
_cell.length_a   1.000
_cell.length_b   1.000
_cell.length_c   1.000
_cell.angle_alpha   90.00
_cell.angle_beta   90.00
_cell.angle_gamma   90.00
#
_symmetry.space_group_name_H-M   'P 1'
#
loop_
_entity.id
_entity.type
_entity.pdbx_description
1 polymer ?
#
loop_
_entity_poly.entity_id
_entity_poly.type
_entity_poly.pdbx_seq_one_letter_code
_entity_poly.pdbx_strand_id
1 'polypeptide(L)'
;MILAILIKYPSLIDLNKEKLITMHWSSDDHSLLLEEVMEMGHLNTEDITQSLESKFGDKISGKIFNQKHVTIIPCLGGKNDVNQAALILSDEINKLQIQRGLDVELAEVVNSSNEELDETAFWRLGQATQIKMKANKSENDGAMNFEIAPNGAKLNKDEKSQFDALLEEISTDTFNKSKNREN
;
A
#
# COMPACT_ATOMS: atom_id res chain seq x y z
N MET A 1 2.82 -8.28 6.20
CA MET A 1 1.61 -7.46 6.45
C MET A 1 0.32 -8.30 6.46
N ILE A 2 -0.09 -8.89 5.34
CA ILE A 2 -1.34 -9.68 5.22
C ILE A 2 -1.50 -10.72 6.35
N LEU A 3 -0.48 -11.54 6.60
CA LEU A 3 -0.51 -12.57 7.64
C LEU A 3 -0.85 -12.01 9.03
N ALA A 4 -0.25 -10.88 9.42
CA ALA A 4 -0.50 -10.25 10.72
C ALA A 4 -1.95 -9.75 10.84
N ILE A 5 -2.53 -9.25 9.75
CA ILE A 5 -3.94 -8.83 9.70
C ILE A 5 -4.85 -10.05 9.85
N LEU A 6 -4.58 -11.15 9.13
CA LEU A 6 -5.39 -12.37 9.21
C LEU A 6 -5.33 -13.03 10.59
N ILE A 7 -4.16 -13.03 11.25
CA ILE A 7 -4.02 -13.54 12.63
C ILE A 7 -4.87 -12.71 13.60
N LYS A 8 -4.80 -11.37 13.50
CA LYS A 8 -5.56 -10.48 14.39
C LYS A 8 -7.05 -10.46 14.08
N TYR A 9 -7.42 -10.67 12.81
CA TYR A 9 -8.79 -10.63 12.31
C TYR A 9 -9.16 -11.93 11.57
N PRO A 10 -9.32 -13.06 12.29
CA PRO A 10 -9.55 -14.36 11.66
C PRO A 10 -10.83 -14.40 10.81
N SER A 11 -11.84 -13.61 11.18
CA SER A 11 -13.09 -13.47 10.42
C SER A 11 -12.91 -13.00 8.97
N LEU A 12 -11.76 -12.41 8.63
CA LEU A 12 -11.46 -11.97 7.26
C LEU A 12 -10.91 -13.08 6.37
N ILE A 13 -10.52 -14.23 6.93
CA ILE A 13 -9.93 -15.35 6.20
C ILE A 13 -10.97 -15.94 5.24
N ASP A 14 -12.14 -16.33 5.74
CA ASP A 14 -13.17 -16.97 4.92
C ASP A 14 -13.68 -16.05 3.80
N LEU A 15 -13.79 -14.75 4.08
CA LEU A 15 -14.20 -13.74 3.10
C LEU A 15 -13.21 -13.59 1.93
N ASN A 16 -11.94 -13.94 2.15
CA ASN A 16 -10.86 -13.76 1.17
C ASN A 16 -10.20 -15.07 0.74
N LYS A 17 -10.78 -16.22 1.13
CA LYS A 17 -10.18 -17.54 0.98
C LYS A 17 -9.71 -17.85 -0.44
N GLU A 18 -10.57 -17.60 -1.43
CA GLU A 18 -10.24 -17.83 -2.85
C GLU A 18 -9.04 -16.98 -3.31
N LYS A 19 -9.01 -15.70 -2.93
CA LYS A 19 -7.91 -14.80 -3.26
C LYS A 19 -6.61 -15.23 -2.58
N LEU A 20 -6.67 -15.63 -1.31
CA LEU A 20 -5.49 -16.05 -0.53
C LEU A 20 -4.85 -17.33 -1.08
N ILE A 21 -5.66 -18.28 -1.57
CA ILE A 21 -5.18 -19.54 -2.17
C ILE A 21 -4.55 -19.32 -3.55
N THR A 22 -5.17 -18.45 -4.35
CA THR A 22 -4.71 -18.17 -5.72
C THR A 22 -3.52 -17.21 -5.77
N MET A 23 -3.25 -16.53 -4.67
CA MET A 23 -2.15 -15.58 -4.56
C MET A 23 -0.80 -16.30 -4.48
N HIS A 24 0.17 -15.81 -5.25
CA HIS A 24 1.55 -16.30 -5.17
C HIS A 24 2.31 -15.51 -4.10
N TRP A 25 2.80 -16.21 -3.09
CA TRP A 25 3.59 -15.61 -2.03
C TRP A 25 5.07 -15.58 -2.42
N SER A 26 5.79 -14.55 -1.99
CA SER A 26 7.20 -14.36 -2.38
C SER A 26 8.18 -15.27 -1.64
N SER A 27 7.74 -15.95 -0.57
CA SER A 27 8.57 -16.83 0.26
C SER A 27 7.77 -18.07 0.65
N ASP A 28 8.40 -19.24 0.55
CA ASP A 28 7.80 -20.51 0.96
C ASP A 28 7.39 -20.50 2.44
N ASP A 29 8.16 -19.81 3.29
CA ASP A 29 7.83 -19.63 4.72
C ASP A 29 6.50 -18.88 4.90
N HIS A 30 6.21 -17.90 4.04
CA HIS A 30 4.95 -17.16 4.11
C HIS A 30 3.77 -18.01 3.61
N SER A 31 3.98 -18.82 2.58
CA SER A 31 2.97 -19.77 2.09
C SER A 31 2.58 -20.78 3.18
N LEU A 32 3.58 -21.38 3.83
CA LEU A 32 3.38 -22.35 4.91
C LEU A 32 2.64 -21.74 6.10
N LEU A 33 3.03 -20.54 6.52
CA LEU A 33 2.35 -19.84 7.61
C LEU A 33 0.91 -19.46 7.24
N LEU A 34 0.67 -19.04 6.00
CA LEU A 34 -0.68 -18.73 5.55
C LEU A 34 -1.56 -19.96 5.58
N GLU A 35 -1.09 -21.09 5.05
CA GLU A 35 -1.84 -22.35 5.03
C GLU A 35 -2.29 -22.72 6.44
N GLU A 36 -1.39 -22.65 7.42
CA GLU A 36 -1.74 -22.90 8.82
C GLU A 36 -2.79 -21.92 9.35
N VAL A 37 -2.60 -20.62 9.12
CA VAL A 37 -3.55 -19.58 9.57
C VAL A 37 -4.91 -19.79 8.92
N MET A 38 -4.96 -20.24 7.67
CA MET A 38 -6.20 -20.53 6.95
C MET A 38 -6.93 -21.76 7.50
N GLU A 39 -6.22 -22.82 7.88
CA GLU A 39 -6.82 -23.98 8.55
C GLU A 39 -7.42 -23.60 9.91
N MET A 40 -6.75 -22.68 10.62
CA MET A 40 -7.17 -22.19 11.93
C MET A 40 -8.14 -21.01 11.88
N GLY A 41 -8.66 -20.63 10.71
CA GLY A 41 -9.47 -19.40 10.56
C GLY A 41 -10.78 -19.37 11.34
N HIS A 42 -11.23 -20.51 11.88
CA HIS A 42 -12.38 -20.63 12.76
C HIS A 42 -12.08 -20.31 14.24
N LEU A 43 -10.80 -20.18 14.60
CA LEU A 43 -10.35 -19.88 15.96
C LEU A 43 -10.25 -18.37 16.20
N ASN A 44 -10.11 -17.97 17.46
CA ASN A 44 -9.83 -16.58 17.83
C ASN A 44 -8.34 -16.24 17.66
N THR A 45 -7.99 -14.96 17.78
CA THR A 45 -6.62 -14.49 17.59
C THR A 45 -5.64 -15.07 18.61
N GLU A 46 -6.06 -15.27 19.86
CA GLU A 46 -5.21 -15.84 20.92
C GLU A 46 -4.87 -17.31 20.62
N ASP A 47 -5.86 -18.12 20.26
CA ASP A 47 -5.71 -19.55 19.96
C ASP A 47 -4.86 -19.77 18.71
N ILE A 48 -5.04 -18.95 17.67
CA ILE A 48 -4.19 -18.95 16.47
C ILE A 48 -2.75 -18.62 16.85
N THR A 49 -2.54 -17.59 17.66
CA THR A 49 -1.19 -17.15 18.07
C THR A 49 -0.48 -18.25 18.86
N GLN A 50 -1.16 -18.85 19.83
CA GLN A 50 -0.63 -19.95 20.63
C GLN A 50 -0.32 -21.18 19.78
N SER A 51 -1.19 -21.51 18.82
CA SER A 51 -0.98 -22.66 17.92
C SER A 51 0.21 -22.45 17.00
N LEU A 52 0.37 -21.23 16.46
CA LEU A 52 1.56 -20.86 15.67
C LEU A 52 2.84 -20.94 16.50
N GLU A 53 2.84 -20.43 17.73
CA GLU A 53 3.98 -20.50 18.64
C GLU A 53 4.35 -21.95 18.98
N SER A 54 3.36 -22.81 19.24
CA SER A 54 3.57 -24.24 19.46
C SER A 54 4.20 -24.95 18.25
N LYS A 55 3.78 -24.61 17.04
CA LYS A 55 4.20 -25.30 15.79
C LYS A 55 5.51 -24.77 15.21
N PHE A 56 5.70 -23.46 15.22
CA PHE A 56 6.85 -22.78 14.57
C PHE A 56 7.83 -22.15 15.58
N GLY A 57 7.53 -22.27 16.88
CA GLY A 57 8.34 -21.80 18.00
C GLY A 57 7.84 -20.48 18.60
N ASP A 58 8.03 -20.32 19.92
CA ASP A 58 7.53 -19.24 20.78
C ASP A 58 7.84 -17.79 20.33
N LYS A 59 8.72 -17.62 19.34
CA LYS A 59 9.11 -16.30 18.81
C LYS A 59 8.41 -15.93 17.50
N ILE A 60 7.62 -16.82 16.90
CA ILE A 60 7.05 -16.60 15.58
C ILE A 60 6.09 -15.41 15.55
N SER A 61 5.23 -15.29 16.57
CA SER A 61 4.29 -14.17 16.74
C SER A 61 5.06 -12.85 16.82
N GLY A 62 6.07 -12.77 17.70
CA GLY A 62 6.93 -11.61 17.84
C GLY A 62 7.69 -11.28 16.55
N LYS A 63 8.15 -12.28 15.80
CA LYS A 63 8.79 -12.07 14.49
C LYS A 63 7.84 -11.50 13.44
N ILE A 64 6.55 -11.80 13.50
CA ILE A 64 5.53 -11.27 12.59
C ILE A 64 5.11 -9.86 13.03
N PHE A 65 4.74 -9.68 14.29
CA PHE A 65 4.17 -8.43 14.80
C PHE A 65 5.19 -7.32 15.06
N ASN A 66 6.46 -7.64 15.34
CA ASN A 66 7.49 -6.62 15.60
C ASN A 66 8.21 -6.12 14.34
N GLN A 67 7.80 -6.53 13.15
CA GLN A 67 8.37 -5.97 11.92
C GLN A 67 7.99 -4.50 11.79
N LYS A 68 8.94 -3.63 11.45
CA LYS A 68 8.72 -2.17 11.37
C LYS A 68 7.50 -1.78 10.54
N HIS A 69 7.33 -2.43 9.38
CA HIS A 69 6.20 -2.16 8.48
C HIS A 69 4.87 -2.77 8.98
N VAL A 70 4.90 -3.73 9.91
CA VAL A 70 3.72 -4.29 10.54
C VAL A 70 3.25 -3.41 11.71
N THR A 71 4.19 -2.91 12.52
CA THR A 71 3.87 -2.07 13.70
C THR A 71 3.18 -0.76 13.37
N ILE A 72 3.33 -0.25 12.14
CA ILE A 72 2.72 1.00 11.68
C ILE A 72 1.30 0.84 11.13
N ILE A 73 0.82 -0.40 10.97
CA ILE A 73 -0.48 -0.66 10.35
C ILE A 73 -1.60 -0.22 11.30
N PRO A 74 -2.49 0.70 10.88
CA PRO A 74 -3.51 1.27 11.75
C PRO A 74 -4.43 0.22 12.41
N CYS A 75 -4.90 -0.78 11.66
CA CYS A 75 -5.78 -1.82 12.20
C CYS A 75 -5.06 -2.77 13.18
N LEU A 76 -3.73 -2.81 13.20
CA LEU A 76 -2.99 -3.64 14.16
C LEU A 76 -2.78 -2.97 15.52
N GLY A 77 -3.07 -1.67 15.65
CA GLY A 77 -3.03 -0.94 16.92
C GLY A 77 -4.15 -1.29 17.91
N GLY A 78 -4.31 -0.49 18.97
CA GLY A 78 -5.22 -0.80 20.07
C GLY A 78 -6.73 -0.72 19.76
N LYS A 79 -7.12 -0.18 18.61
CA LYS A 79 -8.54 -0.13 18.20
C LYS A 79 -8.89 -1.38 17.39
N ASN A 80 -9.90 -2.13 17.85
CA ASN A 80 -10.39 -3.30 17.13
C ASN A 80 -11.44 -2.91 16.09
N ASP A 81 -11.00 -2.50 14.90
CA ASP A 81 -11.87 -2.11 13.78
C ASP A 81 -11.72 -3.09 12.59
N VAL A 82 -12.68 -4.02 12.48
CA VAL A 82 -12.71 -5.05 11.43
C VAL A 82 -12.93 -4.43 10.04
N ASN A 83 -13.69 -3.33 9.94
CA ASN A 83 -13.95 -2.68 8.66
C ASN A 83 -12.69 -2.00 8.13
N GLN A 84 -11.95 -1.33 9.01
CA GLN A 84 -10.64 -0.78 8.68
C GLN A 84 -9.66 -1.90 8.27
N ALA A 85 -9.64 -3.01 9.00
CA ALA A 85 -8.81 -4.16 8.67
C ALA A 85 -9.15 -4.75 7.30
N ALA A 86 -10.44 -4.87 6.96
CA ALA A 86 -10.89 -5.35 5.66
C ALA A 86 -10.44 -4.45 4.51
N LEU A 87 -10.51 -3.13 4.67
CA LEU A 87 -10.06 -2.17 3.67
C LEU A 87 -8.55 -2.30 3.41
N ILE A 88 -7.75 -2.34 4.47
CA ILE A 88 -6.29 -2.47 4.39
C ILE A 88 -5.90 -3.82 3.78
N LEU A 89 -6.55 -4.91 4.22
CA LEU A 89 -6.30 -6.24 3.69
C LEU A 89 -6.56 -6.31 2.19
N SER A 90 -7.67 -5.74 1.73
CA SER A 90 -8.02 -5.67 0.31
C SER A 90 -6.97 -4.90 -0.50
N ASP A 91 -6.53 -3.74 0.01
CA ASP A 91 -5.48 -2.94 -0.62
C ASP A 91 -4.16 -3.71 -0.76
N GLU A 92 -3.70 -4.36 0.31
CA GLU A 92 -2.47 -5.16 0.29
C GLU A 92 -2.55 -6.36 -0.64
N ILE A 93 -3.71 -7.04 -0.69
CA ILE A 93 -3.94 -8.12 -1.64
C ILE A 93 -3.83 -7.60 -3.08
N ASN A 94 -4.48 -6.46 -3.37
CA ASN A 94 -4.46 -5.86 -4.71
C ASN A 94 -3.05 -5.40 -5.12
N LYS A 95 -2.26 -4.81 -4.21
CA LYS A 95 -0.88 -4.39 -4.50
C LYS A 95 -0.01 -5.55 -4.97
N LEU A 96 -0.07 -6.67 -4.25
CA LEU A 96 0.68 -7.88 -4.62
C LEU A 96 0.21 -8.46 -5.96
N GLN A 97 -1.10 -8.46 -6.23
CA GLN A 97 -1.64 -8.91 -7.53
C GLN A 97 -1.19 -8.00 -8.69
N ILE A 98 -1.22 -6.68 -8.51
CA ILE A 98 -0.75 -5.71 -9.52
C ILE A 98 0.75 -5.89 -9.79
N GLN A 99 1.56 -5.98 -8.73
CA GLN A 99 3.00 -6.20 -8.87
C GLN A 99 3.28 -7.48 -9.65
N ARG A 100 2.53 -8.55 -9.39
CA ARG A 100 2.67 -9.80 -10.12
C ARG A 100 2.27 -9.69 -11.59
N GLY A 101 1.15 -9.01 -11.90
CA GLY A 101 0.73 -8.77 -13.27
C GLY A 101 1.83 -8.07 -14.07
N LEU A 102 2.48 -7.07 -13.45
CA LEU A 102 3.62 -6.38 -14.05
C LEU A 102 4.83 -7.30 -14.27
N ASP A 103 5.16 -8.16 -13.30
CA ASP A 103 6.29 -9.09 -13.41
C ASP A 103 6.06 -10.16 -14.50
N VAL A 104 4.82 -10.61 -14.70
CA VAL A 104 4.45 -11.54 -15.80
C VAL A 104 4.64 -10.85 -17.15
N GLU A 105 4.07 -9.66 -17.32
CA GLU A 105 4.20 -8.87 -18.55
C GLU A 105 5.66 -8.57 -18.89
N LEU A 106 6.48 -8.25 -17.88
CA LEU A 106 7.92 -8.04 -18.08
C LEU A 106 8.63 -9.33 -18.53
N ALA A 107 8.31 -10.47 -17.94
CA ALA A 107 8.90 -11.76 -18.32
C ALA A 107 8.50 -12.17 -19.75
N GLU A 108 7.28 -11.87 -20.19
CA GLU A 108 6.85 -12.09 -21.57
C GLU A 108 7.61 -11.20 -22.56
N VAL A 109 7.84 -9.92 -22.22
CA VAL A 109 8.65 -9.00 -23.04
C VAL A 109 10.12 -9.45 -23.11
N VAL A 110 10.73 -9.85 -21.99
CA VAL A 110 12.14 -10.27 -21.94
C VAL A 110 12.38 -11.59 -22.67
N ASN A 111 11.40 -12.50 -22.70
CA ASN A 111 11.49 -13.77 -23.42
C ASN A 111 11.04 -13.67 -24.90
N SER A 112 10.63 -12.49 -25.37
CA SER A 112 10.33 -12.27 -26.78
C SER A 112 11.62 -12.16 -27.60
N SER A 113 11.66 -12.90 -28.71
CA SER A 113 12.82 -13.04 -29.59
C SER A 113 13.33 -11.68 -30.09
N ASN A 114 14.65 -11.58 -30.11
CA ASN A 114 15.48 -10.37 -30.21
C ASN A 114 15.47 -9.68 -31.59
N GLU A 115 14.30 -9.28 -32.15
CA GLU A 115 14.26 -8.71 -33.51
C GLU A 115 13.44 -7.43 -33.72
N GLU A 116 12.96 -6.74 -32.69
CA GLU A 116 12.60 -5.32 -32.79
C GLU A 116 12.35 -4.74 -31.39
N LEU A 117 13.38 -4.15 -30.77
CA LEU A 117 13.19 -3.31 -29.58
C LEU A 117 12.56 -1.98 -30.02
N ASP A 118 11.27 -2.03 -30.30
CA ASP A 118 10.46 -0.87 -30.67
C ASP A 118 10.30 0.11 -29.50
N GLU A 119 10.28 1.41 -29.78
CA GLU A 119 10.21 2.53 -28.83
C GLU A 119 9.03 2.40 -27.84
N THR A 120 8.04 1.59 -28.20
CA THR A 120 6.92 1.13 -27.39
C THR A 120 7.36 0.44 -26.08
N ALA A 121 8.48 -0.28 -26.06
CA ALA A 121 9.02 -0.93 -24.87
C ALA A 121 9.58 0.08 -23.85
N PHE A 122 10.26 1.13 -24.32
CA PHE A 122 10.66 2.26 -23.47
C PHE A 122 9.45 2.99 -22.90
N TRP A 123 8.37 3.10 -23.67
CA TRP A 123 7.11 3.72 -23.23
C TRP A 123 6.44 2.94 -22.08
N ARG A 124 6.44 1.60 -22.15
CA ARG A 124 5.92 0.75 -21.06
C ARG A 124 6.79 0.80 -19.81
N LEU A 125 8.11 0.82 -19.96
CA LEU A 125 9.04 0.98 -18.82
C LEU A 125 8.86 2.35 -18.13
N GLY A 126 8.63 3.40 -18.92
CA GLY A 126 8.27 4.73 -18.44
C GLY A 126 6.92 4.75 -17.71
N GLN A 127 5.93 4.00 -18.20
CA GLN A 127 4.64 3.82 -17.51
C GLN A 127 4.78 3.05 -16.20
N ALA A 128 5.59 1.98 -16.17
CA ALA A 128 5.81 1.20 -14.96
C ALA A 128 6.52 2.02 -13.86
N THR A 129 7.47 2.88 -14.24
CA THR A 129 8.07 3.85 -13.30
C THR A 129 7.06 4.89 -12.83
N GLN A 130 6.18 5.40 -13.70
CA GLN A 130 5.10 6.32 -13.31
C GLN A 130 4.08 5.67 -12.36
N ILE A 131 3.67 4.42 -12.61
CA ILE A 131 2.74 3.68 -11.74
C ILE A 131 3.38 3.39 -10.39
N LYS A 132 4.65 2.98 -10.37
CA LYS A 132 5.43 2.78 -9.13
C LYS A 132 5.61 4.09 -8.34
N MET A 133 5.86 5.20 -9.03
CA MET A 133 5.92 6.53 -8.41
C MET A 133 4.56 6.96 -7.86
N LYS A 134 3.46 6.67 -8.56
CA LYS A 134 2.10 7.01 -8.13
C LYS A 134 1.62 6.15 -6.95
N ALA A 135 1.98 4.86 -6.94
CA ALA A 135 1.74 3.94 -5.83
C ALA A 135 2.56 4.29 -4.58
N ASN A 136 3.82 4.70 -4.76
CA ASN A 136 4.64 5.23 -3.66
C ASN A 136 4.16 6.61 -3.18
N LYS A 137 3.58 7.44 -4.07
CA LYS A 137 3.00 8.73 -3.69
C LYS A 137 1.72 8.57 -2.88
N SER A 138 0.92 7.52 -3.10
CA SER A 138 -0.23 7.19 -2.25
C SER A 138 0.13 6.68 -0.85
N GLU A 139 1.35 6.15 -0.63
CA GLU A 139 1.84 5.83 0.72
C GLU A 139 2.29 7.07 1.51
N ASN A 140 2.66 8.16 0.83
CA ASN A 140 3.09 9.40 1.51
C ASN A 140 1.95 10.36 1.86
N ASP A 141 0.76 10.20 1.26
CA ASP A 141 -0.43 11.01 1.56
C ASP A 141 -1.32 10.42 2.68
N GLY A 142 -0.91 9.28 3.27
CA GLY A 142 -1.74 8.50 4.18
C GLY A 142 -1.82 8.96 5.64
N ALA A 143 -0.98 9.89 6.11
CA ALA A 143 -1.07 10.35 7.50
C ALA A 143 -0.52 11.77 7.71
N MET A 144 -1.45 12.69 7.99
CA MET A 144 -1.26 14.06 8.46
C MET A 144 -0.85 15.09 7.42
N ASN A 145 -1.84 15.78 6.81
CA ASN A 145 -1.73 17.18 6.37
C ASN A 145 -3.10 17.80 6.04
N PHE A 146 -4.09 17.69 6.93
CA PHE A 146 -5.36 18.42 6.78
C PHE A 146 -5.48 19.55 7.81
N GLU A 147 -5.89 20.73 7.37
CA GLU A 147 -6.24 21.88 8.21
C GLU A 147 -7.73 22.19 8.03
N ILE A 148 -8.41 22.64 9.11
CA ILE A 148 -9.81 23.05 9.04
C ILE A 148 -9.84 24.56 8.81
N ALA A 149 -10.40 24.99 7.68
CA ALA A 149 -10.56 26.39 7.35
C ALA A 149 -11.60 27.06 8.27
N PRO A 150 -11.59 28.40 8.42
CA PRO A 150 -12.53 29.12 9.30
C PRO A 150 -14.02 28.88 8.97
N ASN A 151 -14.34 28.42 7.76
CA ASN A 151 -15.68 28.04 7.31
C ASN A 151 -16.03 26.56 7.57
N GLY A 152 -15.15 25.81 8.24
CA GLY A 152 -15.35 24.39 8.60
C GLY A 152 -14.98 23.39 7.49
N ALA A 153 -14.49 23.85 6.34
CA ALA A 153 -14.04 22.96 5.27
C ALA A 153 -12.70 22.28 5.63
N LYS A 154 -12.58 20.98 5.36
CA LYS A 154 -11.31 20.26 5.45
C LYS A 154 -10.48 20.57 4.21
N LEU A 155 -9.31 21.16 4.41
CA LEU A 155 -8.40 21.56 3.35
C LEU A 155 -7.09 20.78 3.48
N ASN A 156 -6.59 20.23 2.38
CA ASN A 156 -5.28 19.59 2.34
C ASN A 156 -4.19 20.69 2.37
N LYS A 157 -3.20 20.58 3.26
CA LYS A 157 -2.11 21.56 3.38
C LYS A 157 -1.24 21.62 2.12
N ASP A 158 -1.09 20.52 1.41
CA ASP A 158 -0.30 20.50 0.17
C ASP A 158 -1.06 21.21 -0.97
N GLU A 159 -2.39 21.13 -0.98
CA GLU A 159 -3.23 21.91 -1.89
C GLU A 159 -3.20 23.41 -1.54
N LYS A 160 -3.25 23.74 -0.24
CA LYS A 160 -3.12 25.13 0.24
C LYS A 160 -1.77 25.73 -0.14
N SER A 161 -0.67 25.00 0.08
CA SER A 161 0.68 25.47 -0.25
C SER A 161 0.87 25.66 -1.75
N GLN A 162 0.30 24.79 -2.60
CA GLN A 162 0.33 24.96 -4.05
C GLN A 162 -0.50 26.17 -4.49
N PHE A 163 -1.65 26.40 -3.87
CA PHE A 163 -2.48 27.57 -4.13
C PHE A 163 -1.79 28.88 -3.70
N ASP A 164 -1.16 28.89 -2.53
CA ASP A 164 -0.39 30.03 -2.02
C ASP A 164 0.81 30.35 -2.93
N ALA A 165 1.51 29.32 -3.43
CA ALA A 165 2.60 29.50 -4.40
C ALA A 165 2.11 30.11 -5.73
N LEU A 166 0.94 29.68 -6.22
CA LEU A 166 0.32 30.27 -7.41
C LEU A 166 -0.12 31.72 -7.19
N LEU A 167 -0.65 32.05 -6.02
CA LEU A 167 -0.99 33.43 -5.66
C LEU A 167 0.26 34.31 -5.58
N GLU A 168 1.35 33.79 -5.02
CA GLU A 168 2.63 34.49 -4.94
C GLU A 168 3.18 34.73 -6.36
N GLU A 169 3.18 33.71 -7.23
CA GLU A 169 3.60 33.83 -8.64
C GLU A 169 2.77 34.90 -9.39
N ILE A 170 1.44 34.85 -9.29
CA ILE A 170 0.54 35.85 -9.91
C ILE A 170 0.78 37.25 -9.31
N SER A 171 1.08 37.35 -8.02
CA SER A 171 1.40 38.63 -7.38
C SER A 171 2.74 39.18 -7.91
N THR A 172 3.77 38.34 -8.06
CA THR A 172 5.06 38.77 -8.61
C THR A 172 4.96 39.17 -10.07
N ASP A 173 4.14 38.48 -10.87
CA ASP A 173 3.87 38.83 -12.27
C ASP A 173 3.08 40.12 -12.41
N THR A 174 2.10 40.37 -11.53
CA THR A 174 1.34 41.64 -11.51
C THR A 174 2.17 42.81 -10.99
N PHE A 175 3.12 42.60 -10.07
CA PHE A 175 4.08 43.60 -9.60
C PHE A 175 5.21 43.89 -10.61
N ASN A 176 5.65 42.90 -11.40
CA ASN A 176 6.64 43.13 -12.47
C ASN A 176 6.03 43.86 -13.68
N LYS A 177 4.72 43.70 -13.92
CA LYS A 177 4.04 44.39 -15.03
C LYS A 177 3.76 45.87 -14.75
N SER A 178 3.69 46.28 -13.47
CA SER A 178 3.54 47.69 -13.08
C SER A 178 4.86 48.46 -13.06
N LYS A 179 6.00 47.79 -12.88
CA LYS A 179 7.34 48.44 -12.91
C LYS A 179 7.90 48.73 -14.30
N ASN A 180 7.31 48.14 -15.35
CA ASN A 180 7.74 48.32 -16.75
C ASN A 180 6.90 49.33 -17.54
N ARG A 181 6.06 50.14 -16.86
CA ARG A 181 5.25 51.21 -17.49
C ARG A 181 5.66 52.63 -17.08
N GLU A 182 6.67 52.78 -16.24
CA GLU A 182 7.30 54.08 -15.94
C GLU A 182 8.80 54.00 -16.25
N ASN A 183 9.13 54.07 -17.53
CA ASN A 183 10.36 54.63 -18.10
C ASN A 183 10.14 54.90 -19.59
#